data_AF-A0A6N8IVY3-F1
#
_entry.id   AF-A0A6N8IVY3-F1
#
_cell.length_a   1.000
_cell.length_b   1.000
_cell.length_c   1.000
_cell.angle_alpha   90.00
_cell.angle_beta   90.00
_cell.angle_gamma   90.00
#
_symmetry.space_group_name_H-M   'P 1'
#
loop_
_entity.id
_entity.type
_entity.pdbx_description
1 polymer ?
#
loop_
_entity_poly.entity_id
_entity_poly.type
_entity_poly.pdbx_seq_one_letter_code
_entity_poly.pdbx_strand_id
1 'polypeptide(L)' 'MNPLLLEGLSDAIGFVAGAGLGYALAHLLGLDPLAPGYAAGTVAGIALVGIGGGAGLHLARRWRAGRRRQG' A
#
# COMPACT_ATOMS: atom_id res chain seq x y z
N MET A 1 -16.70 3.07 19.44
CA MET A 1 -15.48 2.40 18.93
C MET A 1 -14.29 3.27 19.31
N ASN A 2 -13.17 2.69 19.76
CA ASN A 2 -11.98 3.48 20.14
C ASN A 2 -11.42 4.19 18.89
N PRO A 3 -11.29 5.53 18.85
CA PRO A 3 -10.83 6.28 17.67
C PRO A 3 -9.47 5.80 17.13
N LEU A 4 -8.61 5.27 17.99
CA LEU A 4 -7.33 4.64 17.61
C LEU A 4 -7.51 3.39 16.74
N LEU A 5 -8.55 2.60 16.99
CA LEU A 5 -8.83 1.39 16.19
C LEU A 5 -9.31 1.75 14.78
N LEU A 6 -10.14 2.79 14.65
CA LEU A 6 -10.60 3.28 13.34
C LEU A 6 -9.46 3.87 12.51
N GLU A 7 -8.54 4.57 13.18
CA GLU A 7 -7.31 5.09 12.60
C GLU A 7 -6.42 3.95 12.08
N GLY A 8 -6.08 2.99 12.94
CA GLY A 8 -5.28 1.82 12.57
C GLY A 8 -5.92 0.99 11.46
N LEU A 9 -7.24 0.76 11.53
CA LEU A 9 -7.95 -0.02 10.52
C LEU A 9 -7.93 0.66 9.15
N SER A 10 -8.18 1.97 9.09
CA SER A 10 -8.17 2.66 7.79
C SER A 10 -6.74 2.76 7.23
N ASP A 11 -5.71 2.81 8.08
CA ASP A 11 -4.31 2.72 7.67
C ASP A 11 -3.98 1.36 7.07
N ALA A 12 -4.37 0.28 7.75
CA ALA A 12 -4.15 -1.09 7.28
C ALA A 12 -4.87 -1.35 5.95
N ILE A 13 -6.13 -0.93 5.82
CA ILE A 13 -6.89 -1.05 4.57
C ILE A 13 -6.21 -0.26 3.45
N GLY A 14 -5.80 0.99 3.72
CA GLY A 14 -5.08 1.82 2.76
C GLY A 14 -3.78 1.17 2.29
N PHE A 15 -3.00 0.63 3.23
CA PHE A 15 -1.77 -0.08 2.94
C PHE A 15 -2.00 -1.34 2.09
N VAL A 16 -2.92 -2.22 2.49
CA VAL A 16 -3.18 -3.48 1.77
C VAL A 16 -3.73 -3.21 0.37
N ALA A 17 -4.66 -2.25 0.23
CA ALA A 17 -5.17 -1.85 -1.08
C ALA A 17 -4.06 -1.28 -1.97
N GLY A 18 -3.22 -0.39 -1.42
CA GLY A 18 -2.08 0.17 -2.14
C GLY A 18 -1.06 -0.89 -2.55
N ALA A 19 -0.72 -1.80 -1.64
CA ALA A 19 0.21 -2.90 -1.91
C ALA A 19 -0.34 -3.86 -2.97
N GLY A 20 -1.64 -4.17 -2.91
CA GLY A 20 -2.31 -4.98 -3.93
C GLY A 20 -2.28 -4.35 -5.32
N LEU A 21 -2.48 -3.03 -5.42
CA LEU A 21 -2.32 -2.29 -6.67
C LEU A 21 -0.87 -2.29 -7.15
N GLY A 22 0.09 -2.11 -6.24
CA GLY A 22 1.52 -2.23 -6.56
C GLY A 22 1.87 -3.63 -7.08
N TYR A 23 1.33 -4.68 -6.47
CA TYR A 23 1.49 -6.06 -6.95
C TYR A 23 0.92 -6.24 -8.35
N ALA A 24 -0.30 -5.76 -8.60
CA ALA A 24 -0.93 -5.84 -9.90
C ALA A 24 -0.10 -5.11 -10.98
N LEU A 25 0.41 -3.91 -10.67
CA LEU A 25 1.29 -3.16 -11.56
C LEU A 25 2.62 -3.87 -11.80
N ALA A 26 3.23 -4.45 -10.77
CA ALA A 26 4.46 -5.24 -10.92
C ALA A 26 4.22 -6.41 -11.88
N HIS A 27 3.12 -7.14 -11.70
CA HIS A 27 2.75 -8.27 -12.54
C HIS A 27 2.49 -7.85 -13.99
N LEU A 28 1.82 -6.71 -14.22
CA LEU A 28 1.61 -6.14 -15.56
C LEU A 28 2.92 -5.74 -16.25
N LEU A 29 3.94 -5.34 -15.48
CA LEU A 29 5.28 -5.02 -15.98
C LEU A 29 6.18 -6.26 -16.14
N GLY A 30 5.66 -7.47 -15.86
CA GLY A 30 6.45 -8.71 -15.88
C GLY A 30 7.44 -8.85 -14.73
N LEU A 31 7.29 -8.03 -13.68
CA LEU A 31 8.08 -8.10 -12.45
C LEU A 31 7.34 -9.04 -11.50
N ASP A 32 7.95 -10.16 -11.12
CA ASP A 32 7.37 -11.10 -10.17
C ASP A 32 7.98 -10.94 -8.77
N PRO A 33 7.30 -10.29 -7.82
CA PRO A 33 7.80 -10.08 -6.46
C PRO A 33 7.92 -11.38 -5.65
N LEU A 34 7.25 -12.46 -6.09
CA LEU A 34 7.18 -13.73 -5.38
C LEU A 34 8.05 -14.82 -6.05
N ALA A 35 8.77 -14.48 -7.12
CA ALA A 35 9.70 -15.39 -7.75
C ALA A 35 10.83 -15.78 -6.78
N PRO A 36 11.32 -17.04 -6.83
CA PRO A 36 12.41 -17.48 -5.97
C PRO A 36 13.71 -16.73 -6.29
N GLY A 37 14.46 -16.40 -5.24
CA GLY A 37 15.72 -15.66 -5.35
C GLY A 37 15.53 -14.14 -5.40
N TYR A 38 16.57 -13.44 -5.83
CA TYR A 38 16.63 -11.97 -5.85
C TYR A 38 17.08 -11.44 -7.20
N ALA A 39 16.50 -11.97 -8.28
CA ALA A 39 16.68 -11.39 -9.60
C ALA A 39 16.20 -9.93 -9.58
N ALA A 40 16.76 -9.10 -10.47
CA ALA A 40 16.40 -7.68 -10.53
C ALA A 40 14.89 -7.45 -10.69
N GLY A 41 14.21 -8.31 -11.47
CA GLY A 41 12.76 -8.28 -11.63
C GLY A 41 11.99 -8.52 -10.32
N THR A 42 12.46 -9.45 -9.49
CA THR A 42 11.88 -9.76 -8.17
C THR A 42 12.05 -8.60 -7.21
N VAL A 43 13.27 -8.06 -7.12
CA VAL A 43 13.56 -6.92 -6.23
C VAL A 43 12.78 -5.68 -6.65
N ALA A 44 12.73 -5.38 -7.96
CA ALA A 44 11.93 -4.29 -8.49
C ALA A 44 10.43 -4.49 -8.22
N GLY A 45 9.93 -5.72 -8.37
CA GLY A 45 8.56 -6.08 -8.04
C GLY A 45 8.24 -5.83 -6.56
N ILE A 46 9.08 -6.32 -5.63
CA ILE A 46 8.93 -6.10 -4.18
C ILE A 46 8.93 -4.61 -3.86
N ALA A 47 9.87 -3.85 -4.45
CA ALA A 47 9.94 -2.40 -4.26
C ALA A 47 8.64 -1.71 -4.73
N LEU A 48 8.08 -2.12 -5.87
CA LEU A 48 6.86 -1.54 -6.42
C LEU A 48 5.62 -1.86 -5.56
N VAL A 49 5.53 -3.07 -5.00
CA VAL A 49 4.52 -3.43 -3.99
C VAL A 49 4.67 -2.57 -2.74
N GLY A 50 5.90 -2.41 -2.23
CA GLY A 50 6.18 -1.58 -1.06
C GLY A 50 5.82 -0.11 -1.26
N ILE A 51 6.16 0.45 -2.43
CA ILE A 51 5.78 1.82 -2.83
C ILE A 51 4.26 1.94 -2.91
N GLY A 52 3.58 0.97 -3.52
CA GLY A 52 2.11 0.94 -3.58
C GLY A 52 1.48 0.96 -2.18
N GLY A 53 1.97 0.10 -1.28
CA GLY A 53 1.48 0.03 0.10
C GLY A 53 1.70 1.33 0.87
N GLY A 54 2.91 1.91 0.78
CA GLY A 54 3.21 3.21 1.37
C GLY A 54 2.30 4.31 0.83
N ALA A 55 2.12 4.40 -0.49
CA ALA A 55 1.24 5.39 -1.12
C ALA A 55 -0.21 5.25 -0.67
N GLY A 56 -0.74 4.02 -0.59
CA GLY A 56 -2.09 3.75 -0.11
C GLY A 56 -2.30 4.14 1.36
N LEU A 57 -1.32 3.85 2.22
CA LEU A 57 -1.30 4.31 3.61
C LEU A 57 -1.33 5.85 3.71
N HIS A 58 -0.49 6.54 2.93
CA HIS A 58 -0.44 8.00 2.92
C HIS A 58 -1.77 8.61 2.43
N LEU A 59 -2.43 7.99 1.45
CA LEU A 59 -3.72 8.44 0.96
C LEU A 59 -4.82 8.28 2.03
N ALA A 60 -4.84 7.13 2.72
CA ALA A 60 -5.78 6.90 3.83
C ALA A 60 -5.59 7.94 4.95
N ARG A 61 -4.34 8.25 5.31
CA ARG A 61 -4.01 9.31 6.28
C ARG A 61 -4.49 10.68 5.82
N ARG A 62 -4.24 11.04 4.57
CA ARG A 62 -4.65 12.33 3.98
C ARG A 62 -6.16 12.48 4.00
N TRP A 63 -6.89 11.42 3.66
CA TRP A 63 -8.36 11.41 3.68
C TRP A 63 -8.92 11.57 5.11
N ARG A 64 -8.36 10.84 6.10
CA ARG A 64 -8.76 11.02 7.51
C ARG A 64 -8.46 12.43 8.02
N ALA A 65 -7.30 13.00 7.67
CA ALA A 65 -6.94 14.37 8.04
C ALA A 65 -7.88 15.41 7.43
N GLY A 66 -8.38 15.16 6.20
CA GLY A 66 -9.41 15.99 5.57
C GLY A 66 -10.73 15.99 6.34
N ARG A 67 -11.17 14.82 6.82
CA ARG A 67 -12.41 14.70 7.62
C ARG A 67 -12.30 15.32 9.02
N ARG A 68 -11.13 15.24 9.66
CA ARG A 68 -10.88 15.88 10.97
C ARG A 68 -10.86 17.42 10.91
N ARG A 69 -10.70 18.02 9.73
CA ARG A 69 -10.76 19.49 9.55
C ARG A 69 -12.18 20.02 9.28
N GLN A 70 -13.16 19.15 9.06
CA GLN A 70 -14.54 19.52 8.67
C GLN A 70 -15.57 19.34 9.80
N GLY A 71 -15.15 18.91 10.98
CA GLY A 71 -15.96 18.82 12.19
C GLY A 71 -15.26 19.51 13.35
#